data_AF-A0A7V3BHU8-F1
#
_entry.id   AF-A0A7V3BHU8-F1
#
_cell.length_a   1.000
_cell.length_b   1.000
_cell.length_c   1.000
_cell.angle_alpha   90.00
_cell.angle_beta   90.00
_cell.angle_gamma   90.00
#
_symmetry.space_group_name_H-M   'P 1'
#
loop_
_entity.id
_entity.type
_entity.pdbx_description
1 polymer ?
#
loop_
_entity_poly.entity_id
_entity_poly.type
_entity_poly.pdbx_seq_one_letter_code
_entity_poly.pdbx_strand_id
1 'polypeptide(L)'
;MAAETVEPIVLGKRWVEQTFQRLAGEMNVPVEGLEWRDDFPGPYISSLYVNVRNMSQKPMIEFRMRQLEDCRNPANRPVRTAVEEQIRTNLEEIRQKLA
;
A
#
# COMPACT_ATOMS: atom_id res chain seq x y z
N MET A 1 26.68 -9.84 5.39
CA MET A 1 26.21 -9.34 4.08
C MET A 1 24.70 -9.53 4.03
N ALA A 2 23.91 -8.45 4.21
CA ALA A 2 22.43 -8.47 4.15
C ALA A 2 21.85 -7.03 4.18
N ALA A 3 22.38 -6.12 3.36
CA ALA A 3 21.89 -4.73 3.32
C ALA A 3 21.27 -4.32 1.97
N GLU A 4 21.59 -5.01 0.88
CA GLU A 4 21.30 -4.54 -0.48
C GLU A 4 19.89 -4.89 -1.00
N THR A 5 19.18 -5.82 -0.35
CA THR A 5 17.80 -6.22 -0.72
C THR A 5 16.70 -5.44 0.01
N VAL A 6 17.02 -4.64 1.03
CA VAL A 6 16.03 -3.86 1.77
C VAL A 6 15.66 -2.57 1.04
N GLU A 7 16.62 -1.94 0.34
CA GLU A 7 16.41 -0.68 -0.37
C GLU A 7 15.31 -0.74 -1.46
N PRO A 8 15.25 -1.77 -2.33
CA PRO A 8 14.22 -1.86 -3.37
C PRO A 8 12.79 -1.85 -2.85
N ILE A 9 12.51 -2.66 -1.81
CA ILE A 9 11.18 -2.81 -1.23
C ILE A 9 10.79 -1.54 -0.49
N VAL A 10 11.71 -0.93 0.26
CA VAL A 10 11.43 0.33 1.00
C VAL A 10 11.05 1.45 0.04
N LEU A 11 11.74 1.58 -1.10
CA LEU A 11 11.38 2.58 -2.12
C LEU A 11 10.01 2.29 -2.75
N GLY A 12 9.70 1.02 -3.00
CA GLY A 12 8.38 0.57 -3.43
C GLY A 12 7.26 0.93 -2.45
N LYS A 13 7.44 0.57 -1.18
CA LYS A 13 6.50 0.87 -0.09
C LYS A 13 6.25 2.37 0.07
N ARG A 14 7.30 3.20 0.02
CA ARG A 14 7.16 4.66 0.06
C ARG A 14 6.32 5.19 -1.10
N TRP A 15 6.52 4.67 -2.31
CA TRP A 15 5.69 5.05 -3.45
C TRP A 15 4.22 4.63 -3.26
N VAL A 16 3.98 3.44 -2.71
CA VAL A 16 2.63 2.97 -2.35
C VAL A 16 1.98 3.88 -1.31
N GLU A 17 2.67 4.22 -0.23
CA GLU A 17 2.17 5.13 0.82
C GLU A 17 1.81 6.50 0.28
N GLN A 18 2.67 7.09 -0.56
CA GLN A 18 2.41 8.39 -1.20
C GLN A 18 1.20 8.33 -2.13
N THR A 19 1.10 7.27 -2.93
CA THR A 19 -0.05 7.05 -3.82
C THR A 19 -1.34 6.87 -3.02
N PHE A 20 -1.27 6.12 -1.93
CA PHE A 20 -2.39 5.89 -1.02
C PHE A 20 -2.87 7.20 -0.38
N GLN A 21 -1.97 7.97 0.21
CA GLN A 21 -2.32 9.25 0.85
C GLN A 21 -2.92 10.25 -0.15
N ARG A 22 -2.35 10.32 -1.36
CA ARG A 22 -2.88 11.16 -2.44
C ARG A 22 -4.32 10.76 -2.78
N LEU A 23 -4.56 9.49 -3.07
CA LEU A 23 -5.89 8.99 -3.43
C LEU A 23 -6.89 9.12 -2.28
N ALA A 24 -6.47 8.86 -1.04
CA ALA A 24 -7.31 9.05 0.14
C ALA A 24 -7.77 10.51 0.28
N GLY A 25 -6.86 11.46 0.03
CA GLY A 25 -7.17 12.89 -0.01
C GLY A 25 -8.14 13.26 -1.14
N GLU A 26 -7.90 12.75 -2.36
CA GLU A 26 -8.81 12.94 -3.50
C GLU A 26 -10.24 12.42 -3.22
N MET A 27 -10.35 11.35 -2.42
CA MET A 27 -11.60 10.66 -2.11
C MET A 27 -12.23 11.08 -0.77
N ASN A 28 -11.62 12.02 -0.04
CA ASN A 28 -12.02 12.46 1.31
C ASN A 28 -12.13 11.31 2.33
N VAL A 29 -11.24 10.31 2.25
CA VAL A 29 -11.16 9.23 3.23
C VAL A 29 -10.26 9.67 4.40
N PRO A 30 -10.77 9.69 5.66
CA PRO A 30 -10.03 10.19 6.82
C PRO A 30 -9.00 9.19 7.34
N VAL A 31 -7.89 9.04 6.62
CA VAL A 31 -6.78 8.15 6.99
C VAL A 31 -5.86 8.85 8.00
N GLU A 32 -5.67 8.24 9.15
CA GLU A 32 -4.85 8.76 10.26
C GLU A 32 -3.45 8.15 10.31
N GLY A 33 -3.23 7.03 9.64
CA GLY A 33 -1.93 6.37 9.62
C GLY A 33 -1.90 5.14 8.72
N LEU A 34 -0.69 4.73 8.36
CA LEU A 34 -0.37 3.56 7.57
C LEU A 34 0.68 2.73 8.31
N GLU A 35 0.50 1.41 8.35
CA GLU A 35 1.40 0.49 9.04
C GLU A 35 1.69 -0.72 8.16
N TRP A 36 2.97 -1.00 7.91
CA TRP A 36 3.39 -2.18 7.16
C TRP A 36 3.66 -3.36 8.09
N ARG A 37 3.22 -4.53 7.67
CA ARG A 37 3.59 -5.81 8.25
C ARG A 37 4.16 -6.72 7.17
N ASP A 38 5.38 -7.20 7.41
CA ASP A 38 6.04 -8.16 6.54
C ASP A 38 5.91 -9.57 7.12
N ASP A 39 5.21 -10.47 6.41
CA ASP A 39 5.03 -11.84 6.86
C ASP A 39 6.18 -12.73 6.30
N PHE A 40 7.42 -12.52 6.79
CA PHE A 40 8.60 -13.33 6.47
C PHE A 40 9.06 -14.19 7.68
N PRO A 41 9.42 -15.49 7.51
CA PRO A 41 9.55 -16.27 6.28
C PRO A 41 8.24 -16.96 5.84
N GLY A 42 7.18 -16.18 5.64
CA GLY A 42 5.92 -16.61 5.04
C GLY A 42 5.86 -16.28 3.52
N PRO A 43 4.66 -16.08 2.95
CA PRO A 43 4.39 -16.12 1.51
C PRO A 43 4.98 -14.99 0.62
N TYR A 44 6.05 -14.31 1.03
CA TYR A 44 6.60 -13.11 0.35
C TYR A 44 5.51 -12.04 0.09
N ILE A 45 4.65 -11.84 1.10
CA ILE A 45 3.58 -10.85 1.13
C ILE A 45 3.93 -9.77 2.16
N SER A 46 3.60 -8.53 1.82
CA SER A 46 3.66 -7.39 2.70
C SER A 46 2.28 -6.75 2.77
N SER A 47 1.77 -6.57 3.99
CA SER A 47 0.42 -6.08 4.26
C SER A 47 0.47 -4.64 4.74
N LEU A 48 -0.31 -3.77 4.12
CA LEU A 48 -0.50 -2.37 4.51
C LEU A 48 -1.80 -2.24 5.30
N TYR A 49 -1.69 -2.05 6.61
CA TYR A 49 -2.83 -1.72 7.46
C TYR A 49 -3.10 -0.23 7.43
N VAL A 50 -4.36 0.13 7.27
CA VAL A 50 -4.82 1.51 7.18
C VAL A 50 -5.55 1.85 8.46
N ASN A 51 -5.11 2.89 9.16
CA ASN A 51 -5.88 3.47 10.26
C ASN A 51 -6.83 4.51 9.68
N VAL A 52 -8.13 4.24 9.76
CA VAL A 52 -9.18 5.12 9.24
C VAL A 52 -10.03 5.60 10.42
N ARG A 53 -10.21 6.92 10.53
CA ARG A 53 -11.03 7.50 11.60
C ARG A 53 -12.45 6.92 11.54
N ASN A 54 -13.00 6.60 12.71
CA ASN A 54 -14.34 6.02 12.88
C ASN A 54 -14.53 4.60 12.32
N MET A 55 -13.46 3.89 11.92
CA MET A 55 -13.53 2.45 11.64
C MET A 55 -12.97 1.65 12.82
N SER A 56 -13.74 0.66 13.29
CA SER A 56 -13.33 -0.24 14.38
C SER A 56 -12.32 -1.30 13.92
N GLN A 57 -12.37 -1.69 12.64
CA GLN A 57 -11.43 -2.62 12.03
C GLN A 57 -10.49 -1.85 11.10
N LYS A 58 -9.18 -2.09 11.23
CA LYS A 58 -8.17 -1.57 10.30
C LYS A 58 -8.27 -2.33 8.98
N PRO A 59 -8.68 -1.69 7.87
CA PRO A 59 -8.58 -2.32 6.55
C PRO A 59 -7.13 -2.68 6.25
N MET A 60 -6.91 -3.73 5.48
CA MET A 60 -5.57 -4.10 5.03
C MET A 60 -5.53 -4.33 3.53
N ILE A 61 -4.38 -4.03 2.92
CA ILE A 61 -4.09 -4.33 1.52
C ILE A 61 -2.84 -5.20 1.46
N GLU A 62 -2.94 -6.34 0.79
CA GLU A 62 -1.80 -7.25 0.60
C GLU A 62 -1.10 -6.96 -0.72
N PHE A 63 0.23 -6.91 -0.67
CA PHE A 63 1.10 -6.75 -1.83
C PHE A 63 2.11 -7.87 -1.87
N ARG A 64 2.35 -8.43 -3.06
CA ARG A 64 3.50 -9.32 -3.25
C ARG A 64 4.78 -8.49 -3.18
N MET A 65 5.83 -8.98 -2.51
CA MET A 65 7.11 -8.25 -2.40
C MET A 65 7.66 -7.84 -3.76
N ARG A 66 7.56 -8.72 -4.77
CA ARG A 66 7.98 -8.41 -6.15
C ARG A 66 7.23 -7.20 -6.74
N GLN A 67 5.93 -7.04 -6.46
CA GLN A 67 5.19 -5.86 -6.92
C GLN A 67 5.74 -4.58 -6.29
N LEU A 68 6.08 -4.62 -4.99
CA LEU A 68 6.70 -3.49 -4.30
C LEU A 68 8.08 -3.17 -4.87
N GLU A 69 8.92 -4.18 -5.09
CA GLU A 69 10.23 -4.01 -5.73
C GLU A 69 10.10 -3.38 -7.13
N ASP A 70 9.13 -3.83 -7.92
CA ASP A 70 8.86 -3.30 -9.26
C ASP A 70 8.35 -1.86 -9.21
N CYS A 71 7.56 -1.50 -8.20
CA CYS A 71 7.09 -0.13 -7.97
C CYS A 71 8.21 0.88 -7.71
N ARG A 72 9.41 0.45 -7.30
CA ARG A 72 10.55 1.37 -7.13
C ARG A 72 10.94 2.07 -8.44
N ASN A 73 10.70 1.44 -9.59
CA ASN A 73 11.09 1.95 -10.89
C ASN A 73 9.96 2.77 -11.54
N PRO A 74 10.13 4.09 -11.74
CA PRO A 74 9.13 4.92 -12.41
C PRO A 74 8.84 4.53 -13.87
N ALA A 75 9.77 3.85 -14.54
CA ALA A 75 9.56 3.35 -15.90
C ALA A 75 8.62 2.14 -15.96
N ASN A 76 8.43 1.42 -14.84
CA ASN A 76 7.53 0.27 -14.78
C ASN A 76 6.07 0.71 -14.59
N ARG A 77 5.57 1.45 -15.58
CA ARG A 77 4.20 2.00 -15.59
C ARG A 77 3.13 0.93 -15.39
N PRO A 78 3.18 -0.25 -16.04
CA PRO A 78 2.13 -1.26 -15.89
C PRO A 78 1.94 -1.72 -14.44
N VAL A 79 3.04 -1.98 -13.72
CA VAL A 79 2.95 -2.39 -12.31
C VAL A 79 2.45 -1.26 -11.44
N ARG A 80 2.95 -0.03 -11.64
CA ARG A 80 2.47 1.14 -10.88
C ARG A 80 0.99 1.42 -11.11
N THR A 81 0.52 1.34 -12.35
CA THR A 81 -0.91 1.52 -12.67
C THR A 81 -1.75 0.44 -11.98
N ALA A 82 -1.35 -0.84 -12.06
CA ALA A 82 -2.09 -1.92 -11.41
C ALA A 82 -2.15 -1.77 -9.88
N VAL A 83 -1.05 -1.34 -9.25
CA VAL A 83 -1.01 -1.10 -7.80
C VAL A 83 -1.83 0.14 -7.42
N GLU A 84 -1.79 1.20 -8.23
CA GLU A 84 -2.63 2.38 -8.01
C GLU A 84 -4.12 2.04 -8.12
N GLU A 85 -4.52 1.22 -9.09
CA GLU A 85 -5.90 0.71 -9.22
C GLU A 85 -6.30 -0.13 -8.02
N GLN A 86 -5.44 -1.04 -7.54
CA GLN A 86 -5.68 -1.83 -6.34
C GLN A 86 -5.90 -0.93 -5.10
N ILE A 87 -5.08 0.11 -4.93
CA ILE A 87 -5.23 1.09 -3.85
C ILE A 87 -6.56 1.84 -3.98
N ARG A 88 -6.90 2.28 -5.19
CA ARG A 88 -8.15 3.01 -5.48
C ARG A 88 -9.36 2.16 -5.12
N THR A 89 -9.43 0.91 -5.58
CA THR A 89 -10.53 -0.01 -5.25
C THR A 89 -10.65 -0.22 -3.75
N ASN A 90 -9.55 -0.41 -3.03
CA ASN A 90 -9.59 -0.55 -1.57
C ASN A 90 -10.10 0.72 -0.87
N LEU A 91 -9.67 1.90 -1.32
CA LEU A 91 -10.18 3.17 -0.78
C LEU A 91 -11.66 3.37 -1.08
N GLU A 92 -12.16 2.90 -2.22
CA GLU A 92 -13.59 2.94 -2.56
C GLU A 92 -14.40 2.05 -1.61
N GLU A 93 -13.93 0.84 -1.33
CA GLU A 93 -14.54 -0.05 -0.34
C GLU A 93 -14.52 0.54 1.07
N ILE A 94 -13.40 1.15 1.49
CA ILE A 94 -13.29 1.86 2.77
C ILE A 94 -14.30 2.99 2.85
N ARG A 95 -14.38 3.81 1.80
CA ARG A 95 -15.32 4.93 1.72
C ARG A 95 -16.77 4.46 1.80
N GLN A 96 -17.12 3.36 1.15
CA GLN A 96 -18.47 2.78 1.22
C GLN A 96 -18.81 2.30 2.63
N LYS A 97 -17.85 1.76 3.39
CA LYS A 97 -18.05 1.33 4.78
C LYS A 97 -18.17 2.48 5.78
N LEU A 98 -17.73 3.69 5.39
CA LEU A 98 -17.84 4.91 6.20
C LEU A 98 -19.16 5.67 6.00
N ALA A 99 -19.85 5.43 4.88
CA ALA A 99 -21.14 6.06 4.54
C ALA A 99 -22.29 5.41 5.30
#